data_AF-A0A1F6AHP3-F1
#
_entry.id   AF-A0A1F6AHP3-F1
#
_cell.length_a   1.000
_cell.length_b   1.000
_cell.length_c   1.000
_cell.angle_alpha   90.00
_cell.angle_beta   90.00
_cell.angle_gamma   90.00
#
_symmetry.space_group_name_H-M   'P 1'
#
loop_
_entity.id
_entity.type
_entity.pdbx_description
1 polymer ?
#
loop_
_entity_poly.entity_id
_entity_poly.type
_entity_poly.pdbx_seq_one_letter_code
_entity_poly.pdbx_strand_id
1 'polypeptide(L)'
;MSTDWIKFEDAGKRMVDRITITKGGTIGFPTLFYKRNGVNGFKYVILYYSPTEKAIGLELSNDENEKGKLRISHSAQGYGASVNARLFFRINEIDYISYSHKYKWTKESFSGKDLFVIKLSEKDTEVKTGDVVDPGNDEVKKEPDVSPGSGE
;
A
#
# COMPACT_ATOMS: atom_id res chain seq x y z
N MET A 1 45.16 16.47 -9.30
CA MET A 1 43.79 16.32 -8.76
C MET A 1 43.24 15.01 -9.32
N SER A 2 42.97 14.02 -8.47
CA SER A 2 42.33 12.77 -8.92
C SER A 2 40.82 13.02 -9.03
N THR A 3 40.19 12.55 -10.10
CA THR A 3 38.74 12.68 -10.29
C THR A 3 38.13 11.30 -10.22
N ASP A 4 37.32 11.06 -9.18
CA ASP A 4 36.64 9.79 -8.96
C ASP A 4 35.33 9.76 -9.75
N TRP A 5 35.42 9.32 -11.00
CA TRP A 5 34.25 9.11 -11.84
C TRP A 5 33.60 7.77 -11.51
N ILE A 6 32.31 7.80 -11.18
CA ILE A 6 31.49 6.59 -10.96
C ILE A 6 30.60 6.38 -12.18
N LYS A 7 30.71 5.19 -12.80
CA LYS A 7 29.87 4.79 -13.93
C LYS A 7 28.44 4.55 -13.45
N PHE A 8 27.46 5.12 -14.16
CA PHE A 8 26.05 4.84 -13.92
C PHE A 8 25.65 3.50 -14.55
N GLU A 9 25.16 2.56 -13.74
CA GLU A 9 24.79 1.19 -14.20
C GLU A 9 23.29 0.89 -14.07
N ASP A 10 22.51 1.77 -13.43
CA ASP A 10 21.10 1.53 -13.09
C ASP A 10 20.11 2.02 -14.16
N ALA A 11 20.55 2.09 -15.42
CA ALA A 11 19.69 2.48 -16.54
C ALA A 11 18.47 1.55 -16.63
N GLY A 12 17.26 2.13 -16.68
CA GLY A 12 16.00 1.38 -16.78
C GLY A 12 15.44 0.83 -15.46
N LYS A 13 16.13 0.96 -14.32
CA LYS A 13 15.59 0.53 -13.03
C LYS A 13 14.63 1.57 -12.45
N ARG A 14 13.36 1.19 -12.29
CA ARG A 14 12.35 2.05 -11.63
C ARG A 14 12.58 2.04 -10.12
N MET A 15 13.27 3.05 -9.61
CA MET A 15 13.46 3.21 -8.17
C MET A 15 12.25 3.89 -7.54
N VAL A 16 11.56 3.19 -6.64
CA VAL A 16 10.40 3.71 -5.91
C VAL A 16 10.82 3.97 -4.47
N ASP A 17 10.80 5.23 -4.06
CA ASP A 17 11.07 5.66 -2.69
C ASP A 17 9.77 6.11 -2.00
N ARG A 18 8.79 5.22 -1.98
CA ARG A 18 7.48 5.47 -1.38
C ARG A 18 7.07 4.29 -0.50
N ILE A 19 6.85 4.55 0.78
CA ILE A 19 6.34 3.54 1.71
C ILE A 19 4.94 3.13 1.22
N THR A 20 4.64 1.83 1.23
CA THR A 20 3.39 1.31 0.65
C THR A 20 2.51 0.71 1.73
N ILE A 21 1.22 1.04 1.73
CA ILE A 21 0.22 0.25 2.46
C ILE A 21 -0.41 -0.71 1.46
N THR A 22 -0.45 -2.00 1.80
CA THR A 22 -1.05 -3.02 0.94
C THR A 22 -2.48 -3.31 1.37
N LYS A 23 -3.30 -3.80 0.44
CA LYS A 23 -4.63 -4.37 0.74
C LYS A 23 -4.59 -5.55 1.71
N GLY A 24 -3.41 -6.12 1.97
CA GLY A 24 -3.23 -7.18 2.95
C GLY A 24 -3.00 -6.66 4.37
N GLY A 25 -3.00 -5.34 4.60
CA GLY A 25 -2.72 -4.74 5.92
C GLY A 25 -1.25 -4.83 6.30
N THR A 26 -0.35 -4.81 5.31
CA THR A 26 1.10 -4.72 5.52
C THR A 26 1.61 -3.35 5.11
N ILE A 27 2.69 -2.90 5.76
CA ILE A 27 3.46 -1.73 5.32
C ILE A 27 4.73 -2.24 4.64
N GLY A 28 4.95 -1.81 3.40
CA GLY A 28 6.08 -2.20 2.56
C GLY A 28 7.15 -1.11 2.47
N PHE A 29 8.40 -1.53 2.60
CA PHE A 29 9.60 -0.73 2.47
C PHE A 29 10.27 -1.09 1.13
N PRO A 30 10.04 -0.30 0.05
CA PRO A 30 10.60 -0.62 -1.26
C PRO A 30 12.13 -0.49 -1.26
N THR A 31 12.78 -1.09 -2.25
CA THR A 31 14.25 -1.22 -2.31
C THR A 31 15.00 0.09 -2.09
N LEU A 32 14.55 1.21 -2.68
CA LEU A 32 15.24 2.49 -2.53
C LEU A 32 15.12 3.03 -1.11
N PHE A 33 13.93 3.03 -0.52
CA PHE A 33 13.73 3.38 0.90
C PHE A 33 14.57 2.49 1.82
N TYR A 34 14.54 1.19 1.55
CA TYR A 34 15.22 0.17 2.34
C TYR A 34 16.72 0.41 2.42
N LYS A 35 17.36 0.60 1.25
CA LYS A 35 18.80 0.84 1.15
C LYS A 35 19.19 2.23 1.68
N ARG A 36 18.45 3.27 1.28
CA ARG A 36 18.75 4.66 1.64
C ARG A 36 18.70 4.91 3.14
N ASN A 37 17.76 4.28 3.83
CA ASN A 37 17.56 4.48 5.26
C ASN A 37 18.13 3.35 6.12
N GLY A 38 18.95 2.46 5.54
CA GLY A 38 19.62 1.39 6.28
C GLY A 38 18.66 0.43 6.99
N VAL A 39 17.47 0.19 6.44
CA VAL A 39 16.42 -0.63 7.09
C VAL A 39 16.93 -2.05 7.37
N ASN A 40 17.87 -2.56 6.57
CA ASN A 40 18.54 -3.85 6.79
C ASN A 40 19.23 -3.98 8.14
N GLY A 41 19.65 -2.86 8.74
CA GLY A 41 20.28 -2.83 10.05
C GLY A 41 19.30 -2.94 11.21
N PHE A 42 17.99 -2.97 10.95
CA PHE A 42 16.95 -2.95 11.98
C PHE A 42 16.10 -4.22 11.99
N LYS A 43 15.83 -4.72 13.20
CA LYS A 43 14.99 -5.90 13.43
C LYS A 43 13.51 -5.56 13.55
N TYR A 44 13.20 -4.36 14.05
CA TYR A 44 11.85 -3.97 14.43
C TYR A 44 11.46 -2.59 13.92
N VAL A 45 10.17 -2.35 13.87
CA VAL A 45 9.56 -1.04 13.66
C VAL A 45 8.52 -0.77 14.73
N ILE A 46 8.46 0.46 15.23
CA ILE A 46 7.41 0.96 16.12
C ILE A 46 6.52 1.88 15.27
N LEU A 47 5.22 1.66 15.36
CA LEU A 47 4.23 2.45 14.62
C LEU A 47 3.55 3.44 15.54
N TYR A 48 3.47 4.68 15.08
CA TYR A 48 2.79 5.79 15.73
C TYR A 48 1.62 6.23 14.86
N TYR A 49 0.50 6.61 15.47
CA TYR A 49 -0.63 7.19 14.76
C TYR A 49 -0.93 8.58 15.30
N SER A 50 -1.03 9.55 14.39
CA SER A 50 -1.56 10.88 14.67
C SER A 50 -2.99 10.96 14.10
N PRO A 51 -4.04 10.89 14.93
CA PRO A 51 -5.42 11.00 14.46
C PRO A 51 -5.71 12.42 13.94
N THR A 52 -5.11 13.44 14.54
CA THR A 52 -5.27 14.85 14.13
C THR A 52 -4.75 15.09 12.73
N GLU A 53 -3.57 14.55 12.40
CA GLU A 53 -2.96 14.73 11.09
C GLU A 53 -3.31 13.61 10.09
N LYS A 54 -4.03 12.58 10.54
CA LYS A 54 -4.23 11.31 9.81
C LYS A 54 -2.90 10.79 9.26
N ALA A 55 -1.90 10.65 10.12
CA ALA A 55 -0.54 10.28 9.72
C ALA A 55 -0.02 9.07 10.50
N ILE A 56 0.83 8.28 9.85
CA ILE A 56 1.53 7.15 10.48
C ILE A 56 3.01 7.48 10.55
N GLY A 57 3.57 7.45 11.76
CA GLY A 57 5.00 7.52 12.00
C GLY A 57 5.61 6.12 12.13
N LEU A 58 6.80 5.93 11.59
CA LEU A 58 7.54 4.68 11.65
C LEU A 58 8.92 4.94 12.24
N GLU A 59 9.21 4.34 13.39
CA GLU A 59 10.52 4.33 14.01
C GLU A 59 11.20 2.98 13.77
N LEU A 60 12.43 2.97 13.25
CA LEU A 60 13.22 1.75 13.13
C LEU A 60 14.00 1.50 14.43
N SER A 61 13.98 0.27 14.93
CA SER A 61 14.61 -0.07 16.20
C SER A 61 15.22 -1.48 16.21
N ASN A 62 16.20 -1.66 17.09
CA ASN A 62 16.80 -2.95 17.44
C ASN A 62 16.52 -3.34 18.91
N ASP A 63 15.77 -2.53 19.65
CA ASP A 63 15.45 -2.80 21.04
C ASP A 63 14.42 -3.94 21.15
N GLU A 64 14.86 -5.06 21.72
CA GLU A 64 14.04 -6.24 21.96
C GLU A 64 13.09 -6.07 23.16
N ASN A 65 13.18 -4.99 23.92
CA ASN A 65 12.31 -4.70 25.07
C ASN A 65 11.23 -3.68 24.76
N GLU A 66 11.32 -2.98 23.62
CA GLU A 66 10.35 -1.96 23.22
C GLU A 66 8.94 -2.57 23.07
N LYS A 67 7.95 -1.90 23.66
CA LYS A 67 6.55 -2.37 23.66
C LYS A 67 5.90 -2.01 22.33
N GLY A 68 5.04 -2.91 21.83
CA GLY A 68 4.33 -2.69 20.57
C GLY A 68 5.22 -2.76 19.32
N LYS A 69 6.49 -3.18 19.45
CA LYS A 69 7.38 -3.40 18.33
C LYS A 69 6.83 -4.47 17.39
N LEU A 70 6.99 -4.24 16.09
CA LEU A 70 6.62 -5.18 15.04
C LEU A 70 7.88 -5.66 14.32
N ARG A 71 7.99 -6.97 14.11
CA ARG A 71 9.15 -7.55 13.43
C ARG A 71 9.16 -7.16 11.94
N ILE A 72 10.30 -6.67 11.48
CA ILE A 72 10.54 -6.41 10.06
C ILE A 72 10.85 -7.73 9.36
N SER A 73 10.09 -8.03 8.31
CA SER A 73 10.32 -9.16 7.41
C SER A 73 11.15 -8.68 6.22
N HIS A 74 12.44 -9.02 6.22
CA HIS A 74 13.39 -8.68 5.17
C HIS A 74 13.27 -9.63 3.98
N SER A 75 13.32 -9.10 2.75
CA SER A 75 13.41 -9.94 1.54
C SER A 75 14.76 -10.66 1.54
N ALA A 76 14.76 -11.97 1.32
CA ALA A 76 15.98 -12.77 1.22
C ALA A 76 16.90 -12.31 0.07
N GLN A 77 16.32 -11.72 -0.98
CA GLN A 77 17.02 -11.21 -2.15
C GLN A 77 17.39 -9.71 -2.03
N GLY A 78 17.13 -9.08 -0.88
CA GLY A 78 17.49 -7.67 -0.63
C GLY A 78 16.63 -6.64 -1.39
N TYR A 79 15.46 -7.03 -1.91
CA TYR A 79 14.57 -6.12 -2.66
C TYR A 79 13.72 -5.21 -1.78
N GLY A 80 13.89 -5.27 -0.46
CA GLY A 80 13.17 -4.43 0.50
C GLY A 80 12.77 -5.22 1.73
N ALA A 81 11.76 -4.69 2.43
CA ALA A 81 11.20 -5.35 3.60
C ALA A 81 9.73 -5.00 3.77
N SER A 82 9.07 -5.65 4.70
CA SER A 82 7.69 -5.35 5.07
C SER A 82 7.42 -5.64 6.54
N VAL A 83 6.33 -5.07 7.05
CA VAL A 83 5.81 -5.35 8.38
C VAL A 83 4.32 -5.63 8.31
N ASN A 84 3.85 -6.62 9.08
CA ASN A 84 2.42 -6.87 9.26
C ASN A 84 1.84 -5.87 10.26
N ALA A 85 0.92 -5.02 9.81
CA ALA A 85 0.36 -3.92 10.60
C ALA A 85 -1.17 -4.04 10.76
N ARG A 86 -1.75 -5.22 10.52
CA ARG A 86 -3.21 -5.43 10.58
C ARG A 86 -3.81 -5.02 11.92
N LEU A 87 -3.17 -5.41 13.01
CA LEU A 87 -3.62 -5.08 14.36
C LEU A 87 -3.54 -3.58 14.62
N PHE A 88 -2.45 -2.93 14.18
CA PHE A 88 -2.29 -1.47 14.27
C PHE A 88 -3.41 -0.73 13.54
N PHE A 89 -3.70 -1.11 12.30
CA PHE A 89 -4.80 -0.50 11.54
C PHE A 89 -6.15 -0.72 12.22
N ARG A 90 -6.42 -1.94 12.71
CA ARG A 90 -7.67 -2.25 13.40
C ARG A 90 -7.87 -1.45 14.69
N ILE A 91 -6.84 -1.36 15.53
CA ILE A 91 -6.92 -0.63 16.82
C ILE A 91 -7.15 0.87 16.59
N ASN A 92 -6.61 1.43 15.51
CA ASN A 92 -6.75 2.85 15.18
C ASN A 92 -7.90 3.13 14.20
N GLU A 93 -8.76 2.15 13.93
CA GLU A 93 -9.92 2.27 13.04
C GLU A 93 -9.58 2.77 11.62
N ILE A 94 -8.40 2.38 11.12
CA ILE A 94 -7.93 2.72 9.78
C ILE A 94 -8.32 1.61 8.80
N ASP A 95 -9.14 1.94 7.79
CA ASP A 95 -9.42 1.02 6.69
C ASP A 95 -8.25 0.94 5.69
N TYR A 96 -7.30 0.06 5.98
CA TYR A 96 -6.12 -0.15 5.13
C TYR A 96 -6.45 -0.57 3.67
N ILE A 97 -7.68 -0.97 3.36
CA ILE A 97 -8.10 -1.26 1.98
C ILE A 97 -8.26 0.06 1.21
N SER A 98 -8.98 1.03 1.77
CA SER A 98 -9.17 2.36 1.17
C SER A 98 -7.87 3.18 1.12
N TYR A 99 -6.98 2.96 2.09
CA TYR A 99 -5.64 3.57 2.15
C TYR A 99 -4.55 2.73 1.45
N SER A 100 -4.91 1.75 0.61
CA SER A 100 -3.92 0.85 -0.03
C SER A 100 -3.20 1.48 -1.22
N HIS A 101 -2.18 2.32 -0.98
CA HIS A 101 -1.31 2.82 -2.04
C HIS A 101 0.11 3.21 -1.57
N LYS A 102 0.85 3.91 -2.45
CA LYS A 102 2.24 4.35 -2.25
C LYS A 102 2.28 5.79 -1.74
N TYR A 103 2.80 5.98 -0.53
CA TYR A 103 2.91 7.27 0.15
C TYR A 103 4.30 7.89 -0.02
N LYS A 104 4.33 9.20 -0.26
CA LYS A 104 5.54 9.98 0.01
C LYS A 104 5.76 10.01 1.52
N TRP A 105 7.01 10.14 1.93
CA TRP A 105 7.36 10.17 3.34
C TRP A 105 8.26 11.36 3.64
N THR A 106 8.17 11.85 4.88
CA THR A 106 9.05 12.86 5.47
C THR A 106 9.78 12.25 6.66
N LYS A 107 10.89 12.87 7.05
CA LYS A 107 11.60 12.50 8.28
C LYS A 107 11.34 13.58 9.32
N GLU A 108 10.87 13.17 10.50
CA GLU A 108 10.50 14.07 11.59
C GLU A 108 11.11 13.57 12.89
N SER A 109 11.44 14.47 13.81
CA SER A 109 11.93 14.10 15.14
C SER A 109 10.77 14.11 16.13
N PHE A 110 10.61 13.02 16.87
CA PHE A 110 9.59 12.88 17.89
C PHE A 110 10.20 12.24 19.14
N SER A 111 10.15 12.96 20.27
CA SER A 111 10.76 12.51 21.54
C SER A 111 12.22 12.06 21.41
N GLY A 112 13.01 12.76 20.59
CA GLY A 112 14.43 12.43 20.35
C GLY A 112 14.67 11.23 19.42
N LYS A 113 13.62 10.65 18.86
CA LYS A 113 13.68 9.55 17.87
C LYS A 113 13.33 10.05 16.48
N ASP A 114 13.92 9.44 15.47
CA ASP A 114 13.64 9.72 14.08
C ASP A 114 12.43 8.90 13.59
N LEU A 115 11.40 9.58 13.10
CA LEU A 115 10.23 8.97 12.49
C LEU A 115 10.22 9.19 10.99
N PHE A 116 9.91 8.14 10.24
CA PHE A 116 9.47 8.23 8.86
C PHE A 116 7.96 8.39 8.85
N VAL A 117 7.46 9.53 8.39
CA VAL A 117 6.04 9.87 8.48
C VAL A 117 5.38 9.79 7.11
N ILE A 118 4.25 9.10 7.04
CA ILE A 118 3.35 9.10 5.89
C ILE A 118 2.02 9.75 6.27
N LYS A 119 1.55 10.70 5.45
CA LYS A 119 0.21 11.28 5.59
C LYS A 119 -0.78 10.44 4.80
N LEU A 120 -1.82 9.98 5.47
CA LEU A 120 -2.83 9.14 4.87
C LEU A 120 -3.77 9.98 4.02
N SER A 121 -3.95 9.52 2.79
CA SER A 121 -4.95 9.98 1.85
C SER A 121 -5.59 8.75 1.25
N GLU A 122 -6.89 8.80 1.01
CA GLU A 122 -7.58 7.72 0.31
C GLU A 122 -7.07 7.63 -1.13
N LYS A 123 -7.15 6.44 -1.71
CA LYS A 123 -6.83 6.30 -3.12
C LYS A 123 -7.97 6.93 -3.92
N ASP A 124 -7.68 8.00 -4.67
CA ASP A 124 -8.61 8.53 -5.66
C ASP A 124 -9.05 7.37 -6.55
N THR A 125 -10.30 6.96 -6.38
CA THR A 125 -10.89 5.90 -7.17
C THR A 125 -11.36 6.61 -8.42
N GLU A 126 -10.51 6.69 -9.44
CA GLU A 126 -11.00 6.98 -10.79
C GLU A 126 -11.99 5.87 -11.14
N VAL A 127 -13.28 6.16 -10.97
CA VAL A 127 -14.36 5.34 -11.45
C VAL A 127 -14.16 5.24 -12.95
N LYS A 128 -13.83 4.06 -13.45
CA LYS A 128 -13.90 3.76 -14.88
C LYS A 128 -15.39 3.76 -15.24
N THR A 129 -15.92 4.91 -15.62
CA THR A 129 -17.23 5.05 -16.24
C THR A 129 -17.13 4.43 -17.63
N GLY A 130 -17.26 3.10 -17.71
CA GLY A 130 -17.11 2.33 -18.94
C GLY A 130 -18.10 1.18 -19.10
N ASP A 131 -18.95 0.92 -18.11
CA ASP A 131 -20.03 -0.06 -18.19
C ASP A 131 -21.37 0.65 -17.92
N VAL A 132 -21.75 1.57 -18.81
CA VAL A 132 -23.17 1.86 -19.02
C VAL A 132 -23.67 0.72 -19.87
N VAL A 133 -24.27 -0.29 -19.23
CA VAL A 133 -25.15 -1.23 -19.92
C VAL A 133 -26.31 -0.41 -20.46
N ASP A 134 -26.32 -0.25 -21.77
CA ASP A 134 -27.40 0.34 -22.55
C ASP A 134 -28.69 -0.49 -22.35
N PRO A 135 -29.74 0.05 -21.69
CA PRO A 135 -31.02 -0.64 -21.60
C PRO A 135 -31.80 -0.35 -22.87
N GLY A 136 -31.40 -0.98 -23.97
CA GLY A 136 -31.94 -0.67 -25.28
C GLY A 136 -31.72 -1.76 -26.32
N ASN A 137 -32.27 -2.95 -26.11
CA ASN A 137 -32.72 -3.74 -27.26
C ASN A 137 -33.87 -4.69 -26.91
N ASP A 138 -35.04 -4.35 -27.47
CA ASP A 138 -36.24 -5.16 -27.62
C ASP A 138 -35.96 -6.49 -28.34
N GLU A 139 -36.43 -7.60 -27.77
CA GLU A 139 -36.88 -8.74 -28.57
C GLU A 139 -38.33 -9.09 -28.20
N VAL A 140 -39.22 -8.55 -29.04
CA VAL A 140 -40.62 -8.92 -29.18
C VAL A 140 -40.71 -10.40 -29.54
N LYS A 141 -41.08 -11.23 -28.56
CA LYS A 141 -41.52 -12.61 -28.83
C LYS A 141 -42.91 -12.56 -29.44
N LYS A 142 -43.02 -12.82 -30.74
CA LYS A 142 -44.27 -13.17 -31.41
C LYS A 142 -44.77 -14.50 -30.84
N GLU A 143 -45.96 -14.49 -30.25
CA GLU A 143 -46.75 -15.68 -29.96
C GLU A 143 -47.19 -16.35 -31.28
N PRO A 144 -47.05 -17.68 -31.43
CA PRO A 144 -47.74 -18.40 -32.48
C PRO A 144 -49.20 -18.66 -32.08
N ASP A 145 -50.07 -18.17 -32.95
CA ASP A 145 -51.50 -18.44 -33.08
C ASP A 145 -51.78 -19.96 -33.10
N VAL A 146 -52.57 -20.46 -32.14
CA VAL A 146 -53.12 -21.82 -32.18
C VAL A 146 -54.58 -21.81 -31.78
N SER A 147 -55.45 -22.09 -32.75
CA SER A 147 -56.85 -22.49 -32.59
C SER A 147 -57.23 -23.35 -33.81
N PRO A 148 -58.32 -24.14 -33.76
CA PRO A 148 -58.49 -25.36 -32.98
C PRO A 148 -58.76 -26.57 -33.93
N GLY A 149 -58.47 -27.80 -33.50
CA GLY A 149 -58.67 -29.00 -34.32
C GLY A 149 -59.27 -30.17 -33.52
N SER A 150 -60.51 -30.49 -33.88
CA SER A 150 -61.37 -31.59 -33.43
C SER A 150 -61.02 -32.96 -34.01
N GLY A 151 -61.28 -34.03 -33.24
CA GLY A 151 -61.30 -35.46 -33.66
C GLY A 151 -60.62 -36.31 -32.58
N GLU A 152 -61.17 -37.39 -32.02
CA GLU A 152 -62.35 -38.24 -32.29
C GLU A 152 -63.05 -38.60 -30.96
#